data_AF-A0A914NWH7-F1
#
_entry.id   AF-A0A914NWH7-F1
#
_cell.length_a   1.000
_cell.length_b   1.000
_cell.length_c   1.000
_cell.angle_alpha   90.00
_cell.angle_beta   90.00
_cell.angle_gamma   90.00
#
_symmetry.space_group_name_H-M   'P 1'
#
loop_
_entity.id
_entity.type
_entity.pdbx_description
1 polymer ?
#
loop_
_entity_poly.entity_id
_entity_poly.type
_entity_poly.pdbx_seq_one_letter_code
_entity_poly.pdbx_strand_id
1 'polypeptide(L)'
;MHALSAESLQTWAILLSTGVDPFRTIIVQQSRVPELIELMWILGTSTTLPSLTGLSQFKDKSKSLKAVPVGLATYPLLQAADVLGYHPSHVLVGFDQNC
;
A
#
# COMPACT_ATOMS: atom_id res chain seq x y z
N MET A 1 13.19 -3.68 13.71
CA MET A 1 11.88 -3.11 14.07
C MET A 1 11.97 -1.66 14.56
N HIS A 2 12.89 -1.30 15.46
CA HIS A 2 13.03 0.08 15.97
C HIS A 2 13.33 1.16 14.91
N ALA A 3 14.08 0.83 13.84
CA ALA A 3 14.33 1.77 12.73
C ALA A 3 13.04 2.14 11.98
N LEU A 4 12.19 1.15 11.68
CA LEU A 4 10.92 1.36 10.98
C LEU A 4 9.91 2.17 11.82
N SER A 5 9.97 2.07 13.15
CA SER A 5 9.15 2.93 14.02
C SER A 5 9.59 4.40 13.99
N ALA A 6 10.90 4.66 13.88
CA ALA A 6 11.42 6.02 13.76
C ALA A 6 11.04 6.64 12.40
N GLU A 7 11.16 5.87 11.31
CA GLU A 7 10.74 6.30 9.97
C GLU A 7 9.23 6.58 9.91
N SER A 8 8.42 5.72 10.52
CA SER A 8 6.97 5.96 10.63
C SER A 8 6.70 7.29 11.33
N LEU A 9 7.30 7.55 12.50
CA LEU A 9 7.14 8.82 13.21
C LEU A 9 7.57 10.03 12.38
N GLN A 10 8.63 9.89 11.59
CA GLN A 10 9.09 10.95 10.69
C GLN A 10 8.06 11.23 9.58
N THR A 11 7.48 10.20 8.95
CA THR A 11 6.41 10.38 7.96
C THR A 11 5.21 11.10 8.57
N TRP A 12 4.81 10.75 9.80
CA TRP A 12 3.75 11.44 10.52
C TRP A 12 4.07 12.92 10.74
N ALA A 13 5.28 13.23 11.19
CA ALA A 13 5.73 14.61 11.38
C ALA A 13 5.70 15.41 10.06
N ILE A 14 6.13 14.80 8.94
CA ILE A 14 6.07 15.42 7.62
C ILE A 14 4.63 15.75 7.25
N LEU A 15 3.71 14.78 7.33
CA LEU A 15 2.29 14.99 6.99
C LEU A 15 1.68 16.16 7.80
N LEU A 16 1.90 16.18 9.11
CA LEU A 16 1.40 17.26 9.97
C LEU A 16 2.05 18.61 9.62
N SER A 17 3.35 18.63 9.33
CA SER A 17 4.07 19.87 8.95
C SER A 17 3.60 20.44 7.61
N THR A 18 3.10 19.60 6.70
CA THR A 18 2.55 20.03 5.41
C THR A 18 1.13 20.61 5.50
N GLY A 19 0.54 20.64 6.69
CA GLY A 19 -0.78 21.24 6.93
C GLY A 19 -1.95 20.25 6.96
N VAL A 20 -1.68 18.94 7.06
CA VAL A 20 -2.75 17.95 7.31
C VAL A 20 -3.34 18.19 8.71
N ASP A 21 -4.61 18.58 8.77
CA ASP A 21 -5.33 18.82 10.02
C ASP A 21 -5.80 17.48 10.63
N PRO A 22 -5.28 17.07 11.79
CA PRO A 22 -5.66 15.81 12.43
C PRO A 22 -7.09 15.82 13.00
N PHE A 23 -7.73 16.99 13.12
CA PHE A 23 -9.13 17.08 13.54
C PHE A 23 -10.12 16.89 12.37
N ARG A 24 -9.62 16.97 11.13
CA ARG A 24 -10.42 16.78 9.90
C ARG A 24 -10.05 15.51 9.14
N THR A 25 -8.91 14.91 9.46
CA THR A 25 -8.33 13.80 8.71
C THR A 25 -8.00 12.65 9.64
N ILE A 26 -8.33 11.43 9.20
CA ILE A 26 -7.88 10.21 9.86
C ILE A 26 -6.54 9.81 9.24
N ILE A 27 -5.48 9.88 10.04
CA ILE A 27 -4.15 9.36 9.68
C ILE A 27 -3.97 8.04 10.43
N VAL A 28 -3.60 6.98 9.72
CA VAL A 28 -3.42 5.64 10.30
C VAL A 28 -2.07 5.06 9.93
N GLN A 29 -1.49 4.29 10.85
CA GLN A 29 -0.36 3.43 10.53
C GLN A 29 -0.92 2.11 10.02
N GLN A 30 -0.69 1.80 8.73
CA GLN A 30 -1.26 0.63 8.04
C GLN A 30 -1.07 -0.68 8.83
N SER A 31 0.12 -0.91 9.40
CA SER A 31 0.41 -2.12 10.18
C SER A 31 -0.36 -2.24 11.51
N ARG A 32 -1.08 -1.20 11.94
CA ARG A 32 -1.95 -1.22 13.12
C ARG A 32 -3.41 -1.55 12.80
N VAL A 33 -3.75 -1.78 11.53
CA VAL A 33 -5.11 -2.11 11.07
C VAL A 33 -5.10 -3.55 10.52
N PRO A 34 -5.22 -4.57 11.38
CA PRO A 34 -5.13 -5.98 10.97
C PRO A 34 -6.18 -6.37 9.93
N GLU A 35 -7.34 -5.70 9.90
CA GLU A 35 -8.43 -5.95 8.98
C GLU A 35 -8.01 -5.76 7.51
N LEU A 36 -7.02 -4.89 7.23
CA LEU A 36 -6.49 -4.70 5.88
C LEU A 36 -5.73 -5.93 5.38
N ILE A 37 -5.08 -6.66 6.29
CA ILE A 37 -4.40 -7.92 5.95
C ILE A 37 -5.42 -9.03 5.70
N GLU A 38 -6.49 -9.08 6.49
CA GLU A 38 -7.59 -10.03 6.28
C GLU A 38 -8.27 -9.78 4.93
N LEU A 39 -8.54 -8.52 4.59
CA LEU A 39 -9.11 -8.15 3.30
C LEU A 39 -8.16 -8.44 2.14
N MET A 40 -6.87 -8.13 2.27
CA MET A 40 -5.84 -8.51 1.28
C MET A 40 -5.88 -10.02 1.01
N TRP A 41 -6.00 -10.84 2.06
CA TRP A 41 -6.08 -12.29 1.92
C TRP A 41 -7.31 -12.72 1.12
N ILE A 42 -8.49 -12.16 1.46
CA ILE A 42 -9.75 -12.42 0.73
C ILE A 42 -9.61 -12.03 -0.74
N LEU A 43 -9.08 -10.84 -1.05
CA LEU A 43 -8.84 -10.39 -2.44
C LEU A 43 -7.89 -11.33 -3.19
N GLY A 44 -6.88 -11.86 -2.49
CA GLY A 44 -5.95 -12.84 -3.02
C GLY A 44 -6.62 -14.15 -3.44
N THR A 45 -7.67 -14.60 -2.74
CA THR A 45 -8.39 -15.84 -3.12
C THR A 45 -9.09 -15.75 -4.48
N SER A 46 -9.39 -14.52 -4.94
CA SER A 46 -10.03 -14.27 -6.23
C SER A 46 -9.05 -13.81 -7.31
N THR A 47 -7.75 -13.71 -7.02
CA THR A 47 -6.74 -13.16 -7.92
C THR A 47 -5.70 -14.21 -8.31
N THR A 48 -5.32 -14.24 -9.59
CA THR A 48 -4.32 -15.20 -10.08
C THR A 48 -2.91 -14.61 -10.10
N LEU A 49 -1.90 -15.46 -9.92
CA LEU A 49 -0.50 -15.04 -9.99
C LEU A 49 -0.10 -14.43 -11.35
N PRO A 50 -0.55 -14.94 -12.52
CA PRO A 50 -0.33 -14.27 -13.80
C PRO A 50 -0.91 -12.86 -13.87
N SER A 51 -2.07 -12.61 -13.26
CA SER A 51 -2.66 -11.26 -13.20
C SER A 51 -1.75 -10.28 -12.47
N LEU A 52 -1.14 -10.71 -11.35
CA LEU A 52 -0.23 -9.88 -10.55
C LEU A 52 1.13 -9.66 -11.23
N THR A 53 1.72 -10.74 -11.76
CA THR A 53 3.02 -10.68 -12.44
C THR A 53 2.95 -10.07 -13.84
N GLY A 54 1.74 -9.95 -14.40
CA GLY A 54 1.46 -9.29 -15.66
C GLY A 54 1.58 -7.76 -15.61
N LEU A 55 1.44 -7.15 -14.43
CA LEU A 55 1.46 -5.70 -14.23
C LEU A 55 2.81 -5.09 -14.66
N SER A 56 2.76 -3.96 -15.35
CA SER A 56 3.96 -3.19 -15.78
C SER A 56 4.86 -2.86 -14.59
N GLN A 57 4.27 -2.39 -13.50
CA GLN A 57 4.97 -2.06 -12.26
C GLN A 57 5.73 -3.27 -11.67
N PHE A 58 5.14 -4.47 -11.70
CA PHE A 58 5.83 -5.69 -11.27
C PHE A 58 6.99 -6.00 -12.22
N LYS A 59 6.76 -5.98 -13.54
CA LYS A 59 7.80 -6.25 -14.55
C LYS A 59 8.96 -5.26 -14.48
N ASP A 60 8.70 -3.99 -14.23
CA ASP A 60 9.74 -2.97 -14.18
C ASP A 60 10.54 -3.04 -12.87
N LYS A 61 9.87 -3.22 -11.74
CA LYS A 61 10.55 -3.33 -10.43
C LYS A 61 11.27 -4.67 -10.25
N SER A 62 10.82 -5.75 -10.89
CA SER A 62 11.46 -7.08 -10.79
C SER A 62 12.76 -7.20 -11.57
N LYS A 63 12.94 -6.47 -12.68
CA LYS A 63 14.14 -6.52 -13.54
C LYS A 63 15.44 -6.22 -12.80
N SER A 64 15.40 -5.37 -11.78
CA SER A 64 16.58 -4.96 -11.01
C SER A 64 16.93 -5.91 -9.85
N LEU A 65 16.12 -6.95 -9.62
CA LEU A 65 16.25 -7.83 -8.46
C LEU A 65 16.74 -9.23 -8.89
N LYS A 66 17.79 -9.72 -8.20
CA LYS A 66 18.28 -11.10 -8.40
C LYS A 66 17.27 -12.15 -7.93
N ALA A 67 16.51 -11.84 -6.88
CA ALA A 67 15.44 -12.65 -6.36
C ALA A 67 14.27 -11.72 -6.04
N VAL A 68 13.11 -11.99 -6.65
CA VAL A 68 11.94 -11.13 -6.51
C VAL A 68 11.17 -11.55 -5.25
N PRO A 69 10.98 -10.65 -4.27
CA PRO A 69 10.21 -10.98 -3.09
C PRO A 69 8.73 -11.16 -3.45
N VAL A 70 8.05 -12.11 -2.80
CA VAL A 70 6.61 -12.37 -2.99
C VAL A 70 5.79 -11.10 -2.78
N GLY A 71 6.18 -10.28 -1.80
CA GLY A 71 5.55 -9.00 -1.52
C GLY A 71 5.50 -8.06 -2.72
N LEU A 72 6.46 -8.11 -3.65
CA LEU A 72 6.43 -7.29 -4.86
C LEU A 72 5.31 -7.73 -5.82
N ALA A 73 4.97 -9.02 -5.86
CA ALA A 73 3.84 -9.49 -6.64
C ALA A 73 2.50 -9.20 -5.94
N THR A 74 2.45 -9.29 -4.61
CA THR A 74 1.20 -9.21 -3.86
C THR A 74 0.86 -7.83 -3.31
N TYR A 75 1.78 -6.84 -3.33
CA TYR A 75 1.48 -5.49 -2.82
C TYR A 75 0.25 -4.84 -3.48
N PRO A 76 -0.09 -5.07 -4.77
CA PRO A 76 -1.30 -4.49 -5.36
C PRO A 76 -2.58 -4.98 -4.68
N LEU A 77 -2.59 -6.20 -4.12
CA LEU A 77 -3.71 -6.70 -3.31
C LEU A 77 -3.84 -5.95 -2.00
N LEU A 78 -2.70 -5.65 -1.34
CA LEU A 78 -2.68 -4.86 -0.11
C LEU A 78 -3.14 -3.43 -0.38
N GLN A 79 -2.65 -2.82 -1.46
CA GLN A 79 -3.07 -1.50 -1.89
C GLN A 79 -4.57 -1.44 -2.25
N ALA A 80 -5.11 -2.51 -2.87
CA ALA A 80 -6.55 -2.63 -3.11
C ALA A 80 -7.33 -2.74 -1.79
N ALA A 81 -6.83 -3.48 -0.80
CA ALA A 81 -7.44 -3.54 0.52
C ALA A 81 -7.42 -2.18 1.23
N ASP A 82 -6.31 -1.44 1.16
CA ASP A 82 -6.15 -0.10 1.72
C ASP A 82 -7.17 0.90 1.14
N VAL A 83 -7.58 0.73 -0.12
CA VAL A 83 -8.63 1.56 -0.75
C VAL A 83 -10.02 1.04 -0.39
N LEU A 84 -10.29 -0.24 -0.67
CA LEU A 84 -11.64 -0.80 -0.56
C LEU A 84 -12.13 -0.81 0.89
N GLY A 85 -11.24 -1.03 1.87
CA GLY A 85 -11.62 -1.09 3.29
C GLY A 85 -12.24 0.20 3.84
N TYR A 86 -11.97 1.35 3.22
CA TYR A 86 -12.51 2.66 3.64
C TYR A 86 -13.58 3.22 2.69
N HIS A 87 -13.90 2.52 1.60
CA HIS A 87 -14.91 2.94 0.61
C HIS A 87 -14.82 4.43 0.20
N PRO A 88 -13.65 4.92 -0.25
CA PRO A 88 -13.49 6.33 -0.59
C PRO A 88 -14.25 6.66 -1.88
N SER A 89 -14.73 7.91 -1.97
CA SER A 89 -15.29 8.43 -3.23
C SER A 89 -14.22 8.74 -4.27
N HIS A 90 -13.01 9.05 -3.83
CA HIS A 90 -11.87 9.41 -4.68
C HIS A 90 -10.57 8.86 -4.08
N VAL A 91 -9.64 8.46 -4.94
CA VAL A 91 -8.28 8.07 -4.53
C VAL A 91 -7.31 9.01 -5.23
N LEU A 92 -6.66 9.89 -4.46
CA LEU A 92 -5.69 10.84 -4.98
C LEU A 92 -4.33 10.18 -5.08
N VAL A 93 -3.80 10.05 -6.30
CA VAL A 93 -2.53 9.36 -6.56
C VAL A 93 -1.65 10.14 -7.54
N GLY A 94 -0.35 9.83 -7.55
CA GLY A 94 0.59 10.32 -8.55
C GLY A 94 0.40 9.64 -9.91
N PHE A 95 1.01 10.21 -10.96
CA PHE A 95 0.94 9.68 -12.33
C PHE A 95 1.44 8.23 -12.47
N ASP A 96 2.33 7.80 -11.58
CA ASP A 96 2.93 6.47 -11.55
C ASP A 96 1.97 5.36 -11.09
N GLN A 97 0.86 5.76 -10.45
CA GLN A 97 -0.17 4.85 -9.95
C GLN A 97 -1.38 4.74 -10.88
N ASN A 98 -1.33 5.41 -12.05
CA ASN A 98 -2.30 5.19 -13.11
C ASN A 98 -1.96 3.86 -13.80
N CYS A 99 -2.92 2.93 -13.76
CA CYS A 99 -2.82 1.61 -14.39
C CYS A 99 -2.81 1.69 -15.93
#